data_AF-A0A1F7BZW0-F1
#
_entry.id   AF-A0A1F7BZW0-F1
#
_cell.length_a   1.000
_cell.length_b   1.000
_cell.length_c   1.000
_cell.angle_alpha   90.00
_cell.angle_beta   90.00
_cell.angle_gamma   90.00
#
_symmetry.space_group_name_H-M   'P 1'
#
loop_
_entity.id
_entity.type
_entity.pdbx_description
1 polymer ?
#
loop_
_entity_poly.entity_id
_entity_poly.type
_entity_poly.pdbx_seq_one_letter_code
_entity_poly.pdbx_strand_id
1 'polypeptide(L)'
;MLERPIRVLKAMEIEEKILHAGILICLLSLFLPWIGGQWYGNAQQWNGFGFYTGYVGHMVFLLQIYELTITLSPVLGGPIVVRKEHRNPVRLFISSTSLILLFAAFTILLRLTSELSGAEIRFGIYVGIVGSALNTLYVFLKYQEQRKNEVRQLFHHPDEQQPIVKKQIAAPFEEEVPPPPPPPPPGPAEDHQLFGRP
;
A
#
# COMPACT_ATOMS: atom_id res chain seq x y z
N MET A 1 19.91 -17.98 -0.04
CA MET A 1 18.57 -17.86 0.61
C MET A 1 17.97 -16.45 0.55
N LEU A 2 18.75 -15.37 0.47
CA LEU A 2 18.26 -13.98 0.37
C LEU A 2 17.72 -13.54 -1.01
N GLU A 3 17.90 -14.31 -2.09
CA GLU A 3 17.47 -13.86 -3.42
C GLU A 3 15.96 -13.89 -3.66
N ARG A 4 15.23 -14.80 -3.00
CA ARG A 4 13.77 -14.91 -3.10
C ARG A 4 13.05 -13.65 -2.61
N PRO A 5 13.32 -13.11 -1.40
CA PRO A 5 12.63 -11.89 -0.96
C PRO A 5 12.96 -10.68 -1.84
N ILE A 6 14.19 -10.56 -2.34
CA ILE A 6 14.60 -9.43 -3.21
C ILE A 6 13.86 -9.47 -4.56
N ARG A 7 13.67 -10.66 -5.15
CA ARG A 7 12.87 -10.82 -6.39
C ARG A 7 11.39 -10.49 -6.17
N VAL A 8 10.83 -10.90 -5.04
CA VAL A 8 9.43 -10.61 -4.68
C VAL A 8 9.24 -9.11 -4.42
N LEU A 9 10.19 -8.46 -3.73
CA LEU A 9 10.20 -7.01 -3.52
C LEU A 9 10.30 -6.23 -4.83
N LYS A 10 11.09 -6.69 -5.82
CA LYS A 10 11.13 -6.05 -7.14
C LYS A 10 9.81 -6.18 -7.89
N ALA A 11 9.13 -7.32 -7.77
CA ALA A 11 7.85 -7.60 -8.41
C ALA A 11 6.63 -6.94 -7.71
N MET A 12 6.79 -6.40 -6.50
CA MET A 12 5.71 -5.71 -5.79
C MET A 12 5.28 -4.43 -6.49
N GLU A 13 3.97 -4.16 -6.42
CA GLU A 13 3.34 -2.91 -6.81
C GLU A 13 4.02 -1.72 -6.12
N ILE A 14 4.05 -0.57 -6.80
CA ILE A 14 4.73 0.62 -6.30
C ILE A 14 4.11 1.12 -4.99
N GLU A 15 2.80 0.96 -4.83
CA GLU A 15 2.05 1.31 -3.62
C GLU A 15 2.53 0.52 -2.42
N GLU A 16 2.77 -0.78 -2.60
CA GLU A 16 3.20 -1.64 -1.52
C GLU A 16 4.65 -1.34 -1.12
N LYS A 17 5.51 -0.97 -2.08
CA LYS A 17 6.86 -0.47 -1.80
C LYS A 17 6.84 0.82 -0.97
N ILE A 18 5.94 1.75 -1.31
CA ILE A 18 5.84 3.03 -0.59
C ILE A 18 5.31 2.80 0.84
N LEU A 19 4.35 1.90 1.02
CA LEU A 19 3.86 1.51 2.34
C LEU A 19 4.98 0.94 3.22
N HIS A 20 5.79 0.02 2.69
CA HIS A 20 6.94 -0.53 3.43
C HIS A 20 7.99 0.53 3.72
N ALA A 21 8.27 1.42 2.76
CA ALA A 21 9.19 2.53 2.96
C ALA A 21 8.72 3.46 4.08
N GLY A 22 7.41 3.78 4.14
CA GLY A 22 6.82 4.59 5.21
C GLY A 22 7.01 3.97 6.59
N ILE A 23 6.73 2.67 6.73
CA ILE A 23 6.96 1.91 7.98
C ILE A 23 8.44 1.94 8.38
N LEU A 24 9.35 1.70 7.42
CA LEU A 24 10.79 1.70 7.68
C LEU A 24 11.31 3.09 8.07
N ILE A 25 10.86 4.15 7.40
CA ILE A 25 11.19 5.54 7.75
C ILE A 25 10.71 5.85 9.17
N CYS A 26 9.48 5.46 9.51
CA CYS A 26 8.94 5.64 10.85
C CYS A 26 9.76 4.86 11.90
N LEU A 27 10.18 3.63 11.61
CA LEU A 27 11.03 2.85 12.52
C LEU A 27 12.40 3.49 12.71
N LEU A 28 13.06 3.88 11.61
CA LEU A 28 14.36 4.54 11.66
C LEU A 28 14.31 5.85 12.45
N SER A 29 13.21 6.59 12.34
CA SER A 29 13.02 7.85 13.08
C SER A 29 13.05 7.73 14.60
N LEU A 30 12.73 6.54 15.15
CA LEU A 30 12.73 6.30 16.59
C LEU A 30 14.15 6.24 17.16
N PHE A 31 15.12 5.85 16.33
CA PHE A 31 16.53 5.80 16.69
C PHE A 31 17.24 7.15 16.52
N LEU A 32 16.62 8.06 15.76
CA LEU A 32 17.14 9.41 15.57
C LEU A 32 16.85 10.28 16.81
N PRO A 33 17.67 11.32 17.07
CA PRO A 33 17.42 12.25 18.16
C PRO A 33 16.07 12.95 17.97
N TRP A 34 15.23 12.91 19.01
CA TRP A 34 13.94 13.61 19.07
C TRP A 34 14.07 14.93 19.79
N ILE A 35 14.91 14.98 20.82
CA ILE A 35 15.19 16.16 21.61
C ILE A 35 16.67 16.20 21.95
N GLY A 36 17.23 17.40 22.02
CA GLY A 36 18.55 17.62 22.56
C GLY A 36 18.62 18.96 23.27
N GLY A 37 19.74 19.22 23.91
CA GLY A 37 19.97 20.48 24.62
C GLY A 37 21.13 20.34 25.59
N GLN A 38 21.32 21.35 26.44
CA GLN A 38 22.38 21.35 27.45
C GLN A 38 21.84 20.95 28.81
N TRP A 39 22.35 19.84 29.35
CA TRP A 39 22.08 19.39 30.71
C TRP A 39 23.38 19.34 31.50
N TYR A 40 23.41 20.03 32.65
CA TYR A 40 24.58 20.10 33.53
C TYR A 40 25.89 20.50 32.80
N GLY A 41 25.78 21.41 31.83
CA GLY A 41 26.93 21.89 31.03
C GLY A 41 27.35 20.99 29.87
N ASN A 42 26.72 19.81 29.69
CA ASN A 42 27.01 18.90 28.59
C ASN A 42 25.86 18.88 27.58
N ALA A 43 26.20 18.82 26.29
CA ALA A 43 25.21 18.60 25.24
C ALA A 43 24.76 17.14 25.29
N GLN A 44 23.47 16.92 25.56
CA GLN A 44 22.88 15.59 25.59
C GLN A 44 21.72 15.51 24.60
N GLN A 45 21.58 14.33 24.00
CA GLN A 45 20.55 14.04 23.00
C GLN A 45 19.84 12.75 23.40
N TRP A 46 18.52 12.76 23.24
CA TRP A 46 17.68 11.58 23.47
C TRP A 46 16.93 11.25 22.19
N ASN A 47 16.91 9.95 21.88
CA ASN A 47 16.09 9.39 20.82
C ASN A 47 14.65 9.15 21.32
N GLY A 48 13.79 8.60 20.45
CA GLY A 48 12.38 8.35 20.78
C GLY A 48 12.16 7.35 21.93
N PHE A 49 13.17 6.53 22.27
CA PHE A 49 13.09 5.56 23.36
C PHE A 49 13.48 6.14 24.73
N GLY A 50 14.18 7.28 24.74
CA GLY A 50 14.64 7.92 25.96
C GLY A 50 13.69 9.01 26.48
N PHE A 51 14.00 9.51 27.67
CA PHE A 51 13.42 10.72 28.24
C PHE A 51 11.89 10.66 28.46
N TYR A 52 11.20 11.80 28.50
CA TYR A 52 9.76 11.88 28.79
C TYR A 52 8.87 11.23 27.71
N THR A 53 9.35 11.10 26.48
CA THR A 53 8.62 10.48 25.37
C THR A 53 8.90 8.98 25.22
N GLY A 54 9.77 8.39 26.06
CA GLY A 54 10.23 7.02 25.92
C GLY A 54 9.10 6.00 25.83
N TYR A 55 8.08 6.10 26.70
CA TYR A 55 6.91 5.21 26.67
C TYR A 55 6.16 5.29 25.33
N VAL A 56 5.99 6.50 24.79
CA VAL A 56 5.33 6.72 23.49
C VAL A 56 6.17 6.12 22.36
N GLY A 57 7.49 6.32 22.37
CA GLY A 57 8.37 5.74 21.37
C GLY A 57 8.36 4.21 21.36
N HIS A 58 8.33 3.56 22.53
CA HIS A 58 8.18 2.11 22.62
C HIS A 58 6.84 1.63 22.06
N MET A 59 5.74 2.33 22.34
CA MET A 59 4.42 2.00 21.79
C MET A 59 4.39 2.14 20.27
N VAL A 60 4.94 3.23 19.72
CA VAL A 60 5.07 3.42 18.28
C VAL A 60 5.93 2.31 17.67
N PHE A 61 7.06 1.95 18.30
CA PHE A 61 7.91 0.86 17.83
C PHE A 61 7.15 -0.47 17.73
N LEU A 62 6.43 -0.86 18.79
CA LEU A 62 5.66 -2.10 18.82
C LEU A 62 4.55 -2.12 17.76
N LEU A 63 3.84 -0.99 17.58
CA LEU A 63 2.82 -0.85 16.53
C LEU A 63 3.43 -1.01 15.13
N GLN A 64 4.57 -0.38 14.87
CA GLN A 64 5.24 -0.48 13.57
C GLN A 64 5.78 -1.89 13.29
N ILE A 65 6.34 -2.58 14.30
CA ILE A 65 6.74 -3.99 14.16
C ILE A 65 5.54 -4.90 13.90
N TYR A 66 4.42 -4.66 14.58
CA TYR A 66 3.19 -5.42 14.36
C TYR A 66 2.65 -5.20 12.94
N GLU A 67 2.62 -3.95 12.49
CA GLU A 67 2.20 -3.59 11.12
C GLU A 67 3.10 -4.23 10.06
N LEU A 68 4.42 -4.21 10.29
CA LEU A 68 5.42 -4.87 9.46
C LEU A 68 5.18 -6.39 9.40
N THR A 69 4.82 -7.02 10.53
CA THR A 69 4.52 -8.45 10.62
C THR A 69 3.27 -8.83 9.83
N ILE A 70 2.18 -8.06 9.96
CA ILE A 70 0.96 -8.25 9.15
C ILE A 70 1.28 -8.12 7.66
N THR A 71 2.28 -7.31 7.31
CA THR A 71 2.64 -7.01 5.94
C THR A 71 3.54 -8.06 5.31
N LEU A 72 4.59 -8.49 6.01
CA LEU A 72 5.53 -9.51 5.53
C LEU A 72 5.01 -10.93 5.65
N SER A 73 4.12 -11.24 6.61
CA SER A 73 3.60 -12.59 6.83
C SER A 73 3.12 -13.28 5.53
N PRO A 74 2.22 -12.70 4.71
CA PRO A 74 1.79 -13.36 3.48
C PRO A 74 2.82 -13.31 2.36
N VAL A 75 3.74 -12.34 2.36
CA VAL A 75 4.83 -12.27 1.36
C VAL A 75 5.83 -13.41 1.57
N LEU A 76 6.06 -13.78 2.83
CA LEU A 76 6.97 -14.87 3.22
C LEU A 76 6.29 -16.25 3.21
N GLY A 77 5.00 -16.33 2.86
CA GLY A 77 4.22 -17.58 2.90
C GLY A 77 3.98 -18.09 4.34
N GLY A 78 4.01 -17.20 5.33
CA GLY A 78 3.81 -17.52 6.73
C GLY A 78 2.34 -17.74 7.12
N PRO A 79 2.08 -18.12 8.38
CA PRO A 79 0.74 -18.32 8.89
C PRO A 79 -0.08 -17.02 8.81
N ILE A 80 -1.37 -17.16 8.48
CA ILE A 80 -2.30 -16.03 8.34
C ILE A 80 -2.57 -15.47 9.75
N VAL A 81 -1.86 -14.40 10.11
CA VAL A 81 -2.01 -13.73 11.42
C VAL A 81 -3.36 -13.02 11.54
N VAL A 82 -3.85 -12.45 10.43
CA VAL A 82 -5.13 -11.72 10.36
C VAL A 82 -5.90 -12.21 9.15
N ARG A 83 -7.21 -12.43 9.30
CA ARG A 83 -8.10 -12.78 8.18
C ARG A 83 -7.98 -11.74 7.06
N LYS A 84 -7.91 -12.20 5.81
CA LYS A 84 -7.68 -11.35 4.62
C LYS A 84 -8.65 -10.15 4.55
N GLU A 85 -9.92 -10.39 4.88
CA GLU A 85 -10.99 -9.38 4.90
C GLU A 85 -10.70 -8.20 5.85
N HIS A 86 -10.10 -8.48 7.00
CA HIS A 86 -9.88 -7.48 8.06
C HIS A 86 -8.47 -6.89 8.05
N ARG A 87 -7.61 -7.29 7.10
CA ARG A 87 -6.19 -6.89 7.08
C ARG A 87 -6.02 -5.38 6.88
N ASN A 88 -6.73 -4.79 5.92
CA ASN A 88 -6.62 -3.37 5.61
C ASN A 88 -7.26 -2.44 6.66
N PRO A 89 -8.46 -2.72 7.23
CA PRO A 89 -8.97 -1.88 8.32
C PRO A 89 -8.10 -1.95 9.57
N VAL A 90 -7.56 -3.13 9.91
CA VAL A 90 -6.63 -3.27 11.05
C VAL A 90 -5.36 -2.46 10.83
N ARG A 91 -4.77 -2.52 9.64
CA ARG A 91 -3.61 -1.69 9.27
C ARG A 91 -3.92 -0.20 9.40
N LEU A 92 -5.07 0.24 8.88
CA LEU A 92 -5.47 1.64 8.92
C LEU A 92 -5.61 2.14 10.37
N PHE A 93 -6.18 1.29 11.23
CA PHE A 93 -6.29 1.59 12.65
C PHE A 93 -4.92 1.74 13.29
N ILE A 94 -4.02 0.76 13.10
CA ILE A 94 -2.66 0.78 13.66
C ILE A 94 -1.86 2.00 13.18
N SER A 95 -1.88 2.27 11.87
CA SER A 95 -1.13 3.38 11.27
C SER A 95 -1.63 4.73 11.79
N SER A 96 -2.95 4.88 11.91
CA SER A 96 -3.59 6.09 12.45
C SER A 96 -3.26 6.27 13.93
N THR A 97 -3.31 5.20 14.72
CA THR A 97 -2.93 5.24 16.14
C THR A 97 -1.46 5.62 16.32
N SER A 98 -0.56 5.07 15.49
CA SER A 98 0.86 5.47 15.48
C SER A 98 1.04 6.96 15.18
N LEU A 99 0.32 7.49 14.19
CA LEU A 99 0.39 8.90 13.83
C LEU A 99 -0.10 9.80 14.98
N ILE A 100 -1.21 9.43 15.62
CA ILE A 100 -1.75 10.16 16.78
C ILE A 100 -0.75 10.15 17.95
N LEU A 101 -0.14 8.99 18.25
CA LEU A 101 0.90 8.87 19.27
C LEU A 101 2.10 9.78 18.99
N LEU A 102 2.54 9.87 17.73
CA LEU A 102 3.63 10.76 17.34
C LEU A 102 3.26 12.24 17.52
N PHE A 103 2.04 12.65 17.18
CA PHE A 103 1.57 14.01 17.47
C PHE A 103 1.44 14.29 18.97
N ALA A 104 1.01 13.30 19.75
CA ALA A 104 0.98 13.41 21.21
C ALA A 104 2.39 13.58 21.78
N ALA A 105 3.37 12.77 21.35
CA ALA A 105 4.77 12.94 21.71
C ALA A 105 5.30 14.32 21.31
N PHE A 106 5.01 14.77 20.09
CA PHE A 106 5.42 16.08 19.62
C PHE A 106 4.83 17.22 20.47
N THR A 107 3.57 17.11 20.89
CA THR A 107 2.92 18.08 21.78
C THR A 107 3.62 18.13 23.15
N ILE A 108 3.97 16.96 23.71
CA ILE A 108 4.74 16.87 24.96
C ILE A 108 6.12 17.54 24.78
N LEU A 109 6.83 17.27 23.68
CA LEU A 109 8.12 17.88 23.40
C LEU A 109 8.03 19.40 23.21
N LEU A 110 6.99 19.90 22.54
CA LEU A 110 6.75 21.34 22.39
C LEU A 110 6.57 22.02 23.75
N ARG A 111 5.72 21.44 24.60
CA ARG A 111 5.51 21.95 25.95
C ARG A 111 6.82 21.95 26.75
N LEU A 112 7.55 20.84 26.71
CA LEU A 112 8.81 20.73 27.44
C LEU A 112 9.87 21.72 26.94
N THR A 113 9.93 21.95 25.63
CA THR A 113 10.81 22.94 25.00
C THR A 113 10.47 24.36 25.43
N SER A 114 9.20 24.66 25.69
CA SER A 114 8.78 25.96 26.22
C SER A 114 9.11 26.16 27.70
N GLU A 115 9.19 25.06 28.48
CA GLU A 115 9.44 25.09 29.92
C GLU A 115 10.95 25.05 30.25
N LEU A 116 11.78 24.38 29.44
CA LEU A 116 13.23 24.29 29.63
C LEU A 116 14.00 25.19 28.67
N SER A 117 14.73 26.16 29.24
CA SER A 117 15.68 26.97 28.50
C SER A 117 16.81 26.09 27.93
N GLY A 118 17.02 26.15 26.60
CA GLY A 118 18.08 25.40 25.91
C GLY A 118 17.72 23.98 25.47
N ALA A 119 16.46 23.54 25.64
CA ALA A 119 15.94 22.36 24.98
C ALA A 119 15.58 22.66 23.50
N GLU A 120 15.88 21.75 22.60
CA GLU A 120 15.64 21.87 21.16
C GLU A 120 15.03 20.58 20.62
N ILE A 121 13.93 20.70 19.88
CA ILE A 121 13.36 19.59 19.13
C ILE A 121 14.27 19.28 17.95
N ARG A 122 14.57 18.00 17.76
CA ARG A 122 15.47 17.49 16.72
C ARG A 122 14.68 16.80 15.60
N PHE A 123 15.36 16.54 14.50
CA PHE A 123 14.73 16.10 13.26
C PHE A 123 14.02 14.73 13.34
N GLY A 124 14.39 13.86 14.29
CA GLY A 124 13.84 12.51 14.39
C GLY A 124 12.32 12.48 14.52
N ILE A 125 11.73 13.36 15.34
CA ILE A 125 10.27 13.38 15.51
C ILE A 125 9.54 13.78 14.21
N TYR A 126 10.09 14.75 13.46
CA TYR A 126 9.49 15.19 12.20
C TYR A 126 9.54 14.09 11.14
N VAL A 127 10.67 13.38 11.03
CA VAL A 127 10.80 12.23 10.13
C VAL A 127 9.80 11.14 10.48
N GLY A 128 9.58 10.89 11.78
CA GLY A 128 8.59 9.93 12.25
C GLY A 128 7.16 10.31 11.88
N ILE A 129 6.78 11.59 12.12
CA ILE A 129 5.46 12.11 11.74
C ILE A 129 5.23 11.97 10.24
N VAL A 130 6.20 12.39 9.42
CA VAL A 130 6.09 12.29 7.94
C VAL A 130 5.99 10.84 7.50
N GLY A 131 6.83 9.95 8.03
CA GLY A 131 6.80 8.51 7.72
C GLY A 131 5.45 7.86 8.08
N SER A 132 4.94 8.15 9.27
CA SER A 132 3.65 7.64 9.73
C SER A 132 2.47 8.24 8.98
N ALA A 133 2.55 9.51 8.55
CA ALA A 133 1.53 10.17 7.76
C ALA A 133 1.44 9.59 6.34
N LEU A 134 2.59 9.40 5.69
CA LEU A 134 2.68 8.72 4.40
C LEU A 134 2.10 7.30 4.52
N ASN A 135 2.54 6.53 5.52
CA ASN A 135 2.01 5.19 5.73
C ASN A 135 0.49 5.17 5.90
N THR A 136 -0.06 6.04 6.75
CA THR A 136 -1.51 6.15 6.98
C THR A 136 -2.26 6.51 5.70
N LEU A 137 -1.74 7.45 4.91
CA LEU A 137 -2.35 7.85 3.63
C LEU A 137 -2.40 6.67 2.65
N TYR A 138 -1.31 5.94 2.47
CA TYR A 138 -1.26 4.80 1.55
C TYR A 138 -2.15 3.64 2.00
N VAL A 139 -2.17 3.34 3.29
CA VAL A 139 -3.09 2.33 3.85
C VAL A 139 -4.55 2.76 3.64
N PHE A 140 -4.85 4.05 3.80
CA PHE A 140 -6.18 4.58 3.53
C PHE A 140 -6.59 4.44 2.06
N LEU A 141 -5.69 4.73 1.12
CA LEU A 141 -5.94 4.53 -0.32
C LEU A 141 -6.20 3.05 -0.64
N LYS A 142 -5.38 2.13 -0.14
CA LYS A 142 -5.60 0.68 -0.26
C LYS A 142 -6.94 0.24 0.32
N TYR A 143 -7.33 0.81 1.47
CA TYR A 143 -8.64 0.54 2.06
C TYR A 143 -9.79 1.02 1.18
N GLN A 144 -9.70 2.21 0.59
CA GLN A 144 -10.69 2.70 -0.36
C GLN A 144 -10.77 1.84 -1.62
N GLU A 145 -9.63 1.41 -2.16
CA GLU A 145 -9.57 0.54 -3.33
C GLU A 145 -10.25 -0.82 -3.05
N GLN A 146 -9.97 -1.43 -1.89
CA GLN A 146 -10.63 -2.65 -1.47
C GLN A 146 -12.15 -2.48 -1.42
N ARG A 147 -12.64 -1.41 -0.79
CA ARG A 147 -14.09 -1.15 -0.72
C ARG A 147 -14.73 -0.96 -2.09
N LYS A 148 -14.05 -0.27 -3.02
CA LYS A 148 -14.52 -0.12 -4.40
C LYS A 148 -14.59 -1.46 -5.13
N ASN A 149 -13.60 -2.32 -4.92
CA ASN A 149 -13.55 -3.65 -5.52
C ASN A 149 -14.64 -4.58 -4.96
N GLU A 150 -14.90 -4.54 -3.65
CA GLU A 150 -15.99 -5.30 -3.01
C GLU A 150 -17.36 -4.91 -3.58
N VAL A 151 -17.62 -3.60 -3.71
CA VAL A 151 -18.86 -3.09 -4.32
C VAL A 151 -18.97 -3.54 -5.77
N ARG A 152 -17.89 -3.45 -6.55
CA ARG A 152 -17.88 -3.90 -7.95
C ARG A 152 -18.18 -5.39 -8.08
N GLN A 153 -17.67 -6.23 -7.17
CA GLN A 153 -17.94 -7.66 -7.15
C GLN A 153 -19.39 -7.99 -6.80
N LEU A 154 -20.06 -7.17 -5.98
CA LEU A 154 -21.48 -7.35 -5.62
C LEU A 154 -22.42 -7.02 -6.79
N PHE A 155 -22.03 -6.11 -7.68
CA PHE A 155 -22.86 -5.69 -8.83
C PHE A 155 -22.53 -6.41 -10.14
N HIS A 156 -21.40 -7.10 -10.21
CA HIS A 156 -21.05 -7.96 -11.35
C HIS A 156 -21.67 -9.35 -11.18
N HIS A 157 -22.56 -9.71 -12.09
CA HIS A 157 -23.16 -11.05 -12.13
C HIS A 157 -22.08 -12.12 -12.40
N PRO A 158 -22.19 -13.32 -11.80
CA PRO A 158 -21.24 -14.42 -11.97
C PRO A 158 -21.09 -14.93 -13.41
N ASP A 159 -21.95 -14.52 -14.34
CA ASP A 159 -21.92 -14.96 -15.74
C ASP A 159 -20.83 -14.29 -16.61
N GLU A 160 -20.17 -13.24 -16.12
CA GLU A 160 -19.05 -12.58 -16.83
C GLU A 160 -17.65 -13.05 -16.38
N GLN A 161 -17.54 -14.00 -15.44
CA GLN A 161 -16.25 -14.60 -15.05
C GLN A 161 -15.80 -15.67 -16.05
N GLN A 162 -15.56 -15.26 -17.30
CA GLN A 162 -14.63 -16.01 -18.13
C GLN A 162 -13.21 -15.79 -17.61
N PRO A 163 -12.43 -16.85 -17.35
CA PRO A 163 -11.08 -16.70 -16.84
C PRO A 163 -10.26 -16.00 -17.92
N ILE A 164 -9.73 -14.82 -17.61
CA ILE A 164 -8.63 -14.21 -18.35
C ILE A 164 -7.42 -15.12 -18.12
N VAL A 165 -7.35 -16.19 -18.90
CA VAL A 165 -6.15 -17.01 -19.06
C VAL A 165 -5.05 -16.06 -19.50
N LYS A 166 -3.99 -16.02 -18.68
CA LYS A 166 -2.67 -15.44 -18.98
C LYS A 166 -2.44 -15.24 -20.48
N LYS A 167 -2.57 -14.01 -20.96
CA LYS A 167 -1.96 -13.58 -22.22
C LYS A 167 -0.46 -13.35 -21.97
N GLN A 168 0.27 -14.43 -21.71
CA GLN A 168 1.72 -14.47 -21.89
C GLN A 168 1.96 -14.72 -23.37
N ILE A 169 2.55 -13.71 -24.01
CA ILE A 169 2.95 -13.72 -25.40
C ILE A 169 4.11 -14.72 -25.57
N ALA A 170 3.88 -15.76 -26.35
CA ALA A 170 4.89 -16.42 -27.20
C ALA A 170 4.13 -17.00 -28.41
N ALA A 171 4.48 -16.54 -29.61
CA ALA A 171 3.88 -16.89 -30.90
C ALA A 171 4.29 -18.30 -31.39
N PRO A 172 3.99 -18.69 -32.64
CA PRO A 172 2.68 -18.98 -33.23
C PRO A 172 2.64 -20.44 -33.72
N PHE A 173 1.61 -21.20 -33.35
CA PHE A 173 1.30 -22.44 -34.06
C PHE A 173 0.01 -22.23 -34.82
N GLU A 174 0.10 -22.44 -36.13
CA GLU A 174 -1.00 -22.51 -37.08
C GLU A 174 -2.08 -23.45 -36.54
N GLU A 175 -3.26 -22.90 -36.27
CA GLU A 175 -4.48 -23.69 -36.10
C GLU A 175 -5.37 -23.30 -37.28
N GLU A 176 -5.45 -24.19 -38.26
CA GLU A 176 -6.29 -24.08 -39.46
C GLU A 176 -7.74 -23.79 -39.05
N VAL A 177 -8.19 -22.56 -39.32
CA VAL A 177 -9.61 -22.24 -39.34
C VAL A 177 -10.20 -22.98 -40.54
N PRO A 178 -11.19 -23.89 -40.38
CA PRO A 178 -11.84 -24.49 -41.54
C PRO A 178 -12.52 -23.37 -42.34
N PRO A 179 -12.42 -23.37 -43.68
CA PRO A 179 -12.92 -22.28 -44.49
C PRO A 179 -14.43 -22.09 -44.30
N PRO A 180 -14.93 -20.84 -44.30
CA PRO A 180 -16.35 -20.57 -44.21
C PRO A 180 -17.09 -21.25 -45.37
N PRO A 181 -18.32 -21.76 -45.14
CA PRO A 181 -19.11 -22.39 -46.19
C PRO A 181 -19.32 -21.42 -47.35
N PRO A 182 -19.29 -21.92 -48.62
CA PRO A 182 -19.42 -21.07 -49.79
C PRO A 182 -20.75 -20.32 -49.79
N PRO A 183 -20.77 -19.05 -50.25
CA PRO A 183 -22.01 -18.28 -50.34
C PRO A 183 -23.01 -18.98 -51.27
N PRO A 184 -24.32 -18.91 -50.96
CA PRO A 184 -25.36 -19.51 -51.80
C PRO A 184 -25.32 -18.91 -53.22
N PRO A 185 -25.66 -19.70 -54.27
CA PRO A 185 -25.64 -19.26 -55.65
C PRO A 185 -26.49 -17.98 -55.83
N PRO A 186 -26.05 -17.01 -56.66
CA PRO A 186 -26.91 -15.89 -57.02
C PRO A 186 -28.18 -16.43 -57.66
N GLY A 187 -29.33 -16.03 -57.11
CA GLY A 187 -30.63 -16.30 -57.70
C GLY A 187 -30.70 -15.73 -59.12
N PRO A 188 -31.55 -16.29 -60.00
CA PRO A 188 -31.69 -15.81 -61.37
C PRO A 188 -31.99 -14.32 -61.38
N ALA A 189 -31.26 -13.58 -62.22
CA ALA A 189 -31.45 -12.15 -62.38
C ALA A 189 -32.92 -11.87 -62.70
N GLU A 190 -33.58 -11.09 -61.85
CA GLU A 190 -34.87 -10.50 -62.19
C GLU A 190 -34.61 -9.50 -63.32
N ASP A 191 -34.90 -9.91 -64.55
CA ASP A 191 -34.95 -9.04 -65.71
C ASP A 191 -36.00 -7.95 -65.44
N HIS A 192 -35.55 -6.79 -64.95
CA HIS A 192 -36.33 -5.58 -64.96
C HIS A 192 -36.58 -5.17 -66.42
N GLN A 193 -37.65 -5.70 -67.00
CA GLN A 193 -38.16 -5.26 -68.29
C GLN A 193 -38.58 -3.79 -68.16
N LEU A 194 -37.75 -2.92 -68.74
CA LEU A 194 -38.06 -1.54 -69.05
C LEU A 194 -39.25 -1.51 -70.03
N PHE A 195 -40.48 -1.54 -69.51
CA PHE A 195 -41.66 -1.18 -70.28
C PHE A 195 -41.67 0.33 -70.47
N GLY A 196 -41.00 0.77 -71.54
CA GLY A 196 -41.41 1.96 -72.25
C GLY A 196 -42.73 1.68 -72.97
N ARG A 197 -43.72 2.53 -72.76
CA ARG A 197 -44.80 2.72 -73.72
C ARG A 197 -45.08 4.21 -73.90
N PRO A 198 -45.45 4.61 -75.13
CA PRO A 198 -45.53 5.99 -75.61
C PRO A 198 -46.63 6.82 -74.97
#